data_AF-A0A973HLV7-F1
#
_entry.id   AF-A0A973HLV7-F1
#
_cell.length_a   1.000
_cell.length_b   1.000
_cell.length_c   1.000
_cell.angle_alpha   90.00
_cell.angle_beta   90.00
_cell.angle_gamma   90.00
#
_symmetry.space_group_name_H-M   'P 1'
#
loop_
_entity.id
_entity.type
_entity.pdbx_description
1 polymer ?
#
loop_
_entity_poly.entity_id
_entity_poly.type
_entity_poly.pdbx_seq_one_letter_code
_entity_poly.pdbx_strand_id
1 'polypeptide(L)'
;MNLAISISVFAVAVGIIMTLMWRSIGLRFKIVDLPDNYRKIHSEAIPLSGGYSLISTLAIVLLAGFLFVPNINLTEHHNDILILLIGAVLSIAMGGYDDIRDLGPKTKLLLQVGIATLCYFGGFSIEKFTIPLLGPTDIGMISYPVTIFWYLGCMNAINLLDGLDGLCAGIGLFAFITLLIYSVLHGNDFNILINAIMVGSLIAFLFFNFNPASIFLGDAGSLFIGYMVASMALLGSAKAETVLTIAITFVAIGLPVFDTVAAILRRWSHRVPVSSADRKHIHHTLLKAGFSQRRVVLILYAICVAFAFVSFLLIVGREPIAITLLFALLTLSYVFCSVSGIINLKKIRSRLSEDHLEKQRSNSAAIEVERAVSLFAKCDTTDELWGLLTETMSALELDHAILKFDEKCKCSDLFWFGKGYNEMDPIQDEFNITMKLYRNEMVIGKLIVRQKGHQPLRDMYFLMSKLRDALCTHLYRILKEKQKEDPLKQTG
;
A
#
# COMPACT_ATOMS: atom_id res chain seq x y z
N MET A 1 35.38 -11.40 -8.34
CA MET A 1 35.65 -10.05 -7.78
C MET A 1 36.20 -9.08 -8.82
N ASN A 2 37.37 -9.32 -9.43
CA ASN A 2 37.98 -8.38 -10.40
C ASN A 2 37.05 -8.01 -11.56
N LEU A 3 36.33 -8.99 -12.13
CA LEU A 3 35.36 -8.75 -13.20
C LEU A 3 34.23 -7.79 -12.77
N ALA A 4 33.67 -7.99 -11.57
CA ALA A 4 32.61 -7.13 -11.03
C ALA A 4 33.07 -5.68 -10.87
N ILE A 5 34.31 -5.48 -10.39
CA ILE A 5 34.91 -4.15 -10.24
C ILE A 5 35.09 -3.51 -11.61
N SER A 6 35.64 -4.23 -12.59
CA SER A 6 35.82 -3.72 -13.95
C SER A 6 34.50 -3.32 -14.60
N ILE A 7 33.46 -4.15 -14.47
CA ILE A 7 32.10 -3.85 -14.96
C ILE A 7 31.56 -2.59 -14.28
N SER A 8 31.69 -2.49 -12.95
CA SER A 8 31.22 -1.32 -12.20
C SER A 8 31.93 -0.04 -12.63
N VAL A 9 33.25 -0.07 -12.80
CA VAL A 9 34.05 1.09 -13.26
C VAL A 9 33.64 1.50 -14.68
N PHE A 10 33.46 0.53 -15.57
CA PHE A 10 32.98 0.81 -16.93
C PHE A 10 31.56 1.41 -16.91
N ALA A 11 30.67 0.87 -16.08
CA ALA A 11 29.32 1.41 -15.88
C ALA A 11 29.33 2.81 -15.27
N VAL A 12 30.29 3.16 -14.41
CA VAL A 12 30.47 4.55 -13.93
C VAL A 12 30.80 5.48 -15.10
N ALA A 13 31.75 5.09 -15.96
CA ALA A 13 32.15 5.92 -17.10
C ALA A 13 30.99 6.15 -18.08
N VAL A 14 30.28 5.07 -18.46
CA VAL A 14 29.08 5.16 -19.31
C VAL A 14 27.98 5.95 -18.61
N GLY A 15 27.76 5.72 -17.32
CA GLY A 15 26.74 6.38 -16.52
C GLY A 15 26.93 7.89 -16.40
N ILE A 16 28.17 8.37 -16.30
CA ILE A 16 28.46 9.82 -16.30
C ILE A 16 28.03 10.44 -17.63
N ILE A 17 28.37 9.80 -18.76
CA ILE A 17 28.00 10.26 -20.10
C ILE A 17 26.47 10.26 -20.25
N MET A 18 25.81 9.17 -19.88
CA MET A 18 24.36 9.05 -19.96
C MET A 18 23.65 10.08 -19.07
N THR A 19 24.14 10.32 -17.86
CA THR A 19 23.55 11.30 -16.94
C THR A 19 23.66 12.72 -17.50
N LEU A 20 24.82 13.10 -18.04
CA LEU A 20 25.01 14.41 -18.68
C LEU A 20 24.12 14.58 -19.92
N MET A 21 24.00 13.54 -20.75
CA MET A 21 23.14 13.53 -21.92
C MET A 21 21.67 13.71 -21.51
N TRP A 22 21.17 12.90 -20.57
CA TRP A 22 19.77 12.97 -20.13
C TRP A 22 19.45 14.26 -19.39
N ARG A 23 20.38 14.82 -18.60
CA ARG A 23 20.23 16.16 -18.02
C ARG A 23 19.98 17.21 -19.12
N SER A 24 20.76 17.17 -20.19
CA SER A 24 20.63 18.10 -21.32
C SER A 24 19.31 17.91 -22.09
N ILE A 25 18.91 16.66 -22.32
CA ILE A 25 17.63 16.30 -22.96
C ILE A 25 16.45 16.78 -22.11
N GLY A 26 16.45 16.51 -20.79
CA GLY A 26 15.38 16.91 -19.89
C GLY A 26 15.17 18.43 -19.86
N LEU A 27 16.26 19.21 -19.84
CA LEU A 27 16.19 20.68 -19.98
C LEU A 27 15.60 21.11 -21.34
N ARG A 28 16.04 20.48 -22.44
CA ARG A 28 15.60 20.84 -23.80
C ARG A 28 14.12 20.53 -24.06
N PHE A 29 13.64 19.39 -23.57
CA PHE A 29 12.24 18.95 -23.74
C PHE A 29 11.31 19.40 -22.61
N LYS A 30 11.81 20.21 -21.66
CA LYS A 30 11.05 20.71 -20.49
C LYS A 30 10.43 19.60 -19.63
N ILE A 31 11.11 18.45 -19.55
CA ILE A 31 10.80 17.39 -18.56
C ILE A 31 11.52 17.77 -17.27
N VAL A 32 11.04 18.84 -16.64
CA VAL A 32 11.69 19.49 -15.50
C VAL A 32 10.71 19.67 -14.35
N ASP A 33 11.22 19.52 -13.14
CA ASP A 33 10.51 19.93 -11.95
C ASP A 33 10.66 21.44 -11.76
N LEU A 34 9.55 22.18 -11.89
CA LEU A 34 9.53 23.63 -11.70
C LEU A 34 9.41 23.97 -10.21
N PRO A 35 10.16 24.96 -9.70
CA PRO A 35 10.07 25.39 -8.32
C PRO A 35 8.67 25.95 -8.05
N ASP A 36 8.02 25.47 -7.00
CA ASP A 36 6.86 26.12 -6.42
C ASP A 36 7.28 26.69 -5.05
N ASN A 37 7.08 27.99 -4.82
CA ASN A 37 7.52 28.65 -3.57
C ASN A 37 6.71 28.23 -2.33
N TYR A 38 5.93 27.14 -2.41
CA TYR A 38 4.97 26.69 -1.39
C TYR A 38 5.24 25.27 -0.87
N ARG A 39 5.77 24.36 -1.68
CA ARG A 39 6.01 22.94 -1.36
C ARG A 39 7.42 22.47 -1.71
N LYS A 40 8.07 23.03 -2.72
CA LYS A 40 9.38 22.58 -3.23
C LYS A 40 10.53 23.44 -2.68
N ILE A 41 11.66 22.79 -2.41
CA ILE A 41 12.82 23.39 -1.71
C ILE A 41 13.86 23.95 -2.71
N HIS A 42 13.81 23.54 -3.98
CA HIS A 42 14.75 23.98 -5.02
C HIS A 42 14.36 25.34 -5.62
N SER A 43 15.36 26.08 -6.11
CA SER A 43 15.22 27.43 -6.65
C SER A 43 15.32 27.51 -8.18
N GLU A 44 15.70 26.41 -8.85
CA GLU A 44 15.91 26.34 -10.29
C GLU A 44 15.18 25.12 -10.89
N ALA A 45 14.86 25.17 -12.18
CA ALA A 45 14.23 24.05 -12.85
C ALA A 45 15.21 22.86 -13.00
N ILE A 46 14.91 21.74 -12.35
CA ILE A 46 15.79 20.56 -12.33
C ILE A 46 15.15 19.43 -13.17
N PRO A 47 15.87 18.81 -14.13
CA PRO A 47 15.33 17.72 -14.95
C PRO A 47 14.90 16.49 -14.15
N LEU A 48 13.75 15.90 -14.48
CA LEU A 48 13.23 14.65 -13.90
C LEU A 48 13.65 13.40 -14.68
N SER A 49 14.77 13.46 -15.40
CA SER A 49 15.17 12.44 -16.37
C SER A 49 16.18 11.41 -15.84
N GLY A 50 16.35 11.32 -14.51
CA GLY A 50 17.37 10.48 -13.90
C GLY A 50 17.15 8.99 -14.14
N GLY A 51 15.91 8.50 -14.08
CA GLY A 51 15.58 7.11 -14.40
C GLY A 51 16.04 6.67 -15.80
N TYR A 52 15.88 7.53 -16.81
CA TYR A 52 16.32 7.25 -18.18
C TYR A 52 17.84 7.09 -18.29
N SER A 53 18.60 7.82 -17.48
CA SER A 53 20.05 7.68 -17.40
C SER A 53 20.47 6.32 -16.86
N LEU A 54 19.75 5.79 -15.87
CA LEU A 54 20.05 4.49 -15.26
C LEU A 54 19.77 3.34 -16.23
N ILE A 55 18.60 3.31 -16.89
CA ILE A 55 18.28 2.24 -17.84
C ILE A 55 19.13 2.29 -19.11
N SER A 56 19.47 3.49 -19.62
CA SER A 56 20.34 3.59 -20.79
C SER A 56 21.76 3.13 -20.46
N THR A 57 22.26 3.41 -19.26
CA THR A 57 23.52 2.83 -18.77
C THR A 57 23.45 1.31 -18.70
N LEU A 58 22.37 0.77 -18.13
CA LEU A 58 22.15 -0.68 -18.07
C LEU A 58 22.18 -1.32 -19.47
N ALA A 59 21.40 -0.77 -20.41
CA ALA A 59 21.30 -1.29 -21.76
C ALA A 59 22.63 -1.23 -22.52
N ILE A 60 23.37 -0.11 -22.43
CA ILE A 60 24.64 0.07 -23.14
C ILE A 60 25.73 -0.85 -22.58
N VAL A 61 25.82 -0.97 -21.26
CA VAL A 61 26.84 -1.84 -20.65
C VAL A 61 26.53 -3.32 -20.90
N LEU A 62 25.25 -3.72 -20.88
CA LEU A 62 24.85 -5.07 -21.27
C LEU A 62 25.17 -5.36 -22.74
N LEU A 63 24.87 -4.44 -23.64
CA LEU A 63 25.21 -4.57 -25.06
C LEU A 63 26.73 -4.68 -25.27
N ALA A 64 27.51 -3.85 -24.57
CA ALA A 64 28.97 -3.92 -24.61
C ALA A 64 29.49 -5.26 -24.06
N GLY A 65 28.89 -5.77 -22.98
CA GLY A 65 29.20 -7.08 -22.42
C GLY A 65 28.97 -8.20 -23.44
N PHE A 66 27.84 -8.17 -24.14
CA PHE A 66 27.50 -9.14 -25.20
C PHE A 66 28.45 -9.07 -26.40
N LEU A 67 28.86 -7.87 -26.83
CA LEU A 67 29.69 -7.69 -28.01
C LEU A 67 31.19 -7.91 -27.77
N PHE A 68 31.69 -7.57 -26.57
CA PHE A 68 33.13 -7.46 -26.32
C PHE A 68 33.68 -8.42 -25.26
N VAL A 69 32.83 -9.20 -24.58
CA VAL A 69 33.29 -10.18 -23.57
C VAL A 69 32.95 -11.61 -24.03
N PRO A 70 33.89 -12.31 -24.70
CA PRO A 70 33.64 -13.61 -25.35
C PRO A 70 33.22 -14.74 -24.40
N ASN A 71 33.45 -14.60 -23.10
CA ASN A 71 33.30 -15.65 -22.09
C ASN A 71 32.10 -15.45 -21.15
N ILE A 72 31.27 -14.42 -21.34
CA ILE A 72 30.02 -14.32 -20.58
C ILE A 72 28.95 -15.07 -21.38
N ASN A 73 28.56 -16.27 -20.93
CA ASN A 73 27.47 -17.05 -21.51
C ASN A 73 26.10 -16.38 -21.25
N LEU A 74 25.89 -15.18 -21.79
CA LEU A 74 24.61 -14.46 -21.72
C LEU A 74 23.50 -15.19 -22.49
N THR A 75 23.87 -16.09 -23.40
CA THR A 75 22.96 -16.96 -24.15
C THR A 75 22.16 -17.89 -23.26
N GLU A 76 22.74 -18.36 -22.14
CA GLU A 76 22.02 -19.21 -21.17
C GLU A 76 20.94 -18.43 -20.41
N HIS A 77 21.14 -17.12 -20.22
CA HIS A 77 20.23 -16.21 -19.51
C HIS A 77 19.44 -15.28 -20.43
N HIS A 78 19.33 -15.57 -21.73
CA HIS A 78 18.69 -14.66 -22.69
C HIS A 78 17.24 -14.31 -22.32
N ASN A 79 16.48 -15.29 -21.82
CA ASN A 79 15.10 -15.08 -21.38
C ASN A 79 15.04 -14.21 -20.13
N ASP A 80 15.91 -14.47 -19.14
CA ASP A 80 15.99 -13.67 -17.91
C ASP A 80 16.31 -12.21 -18.23
N ILE A 81 17.29 -11.97 -19.12
CA ILE A 81 17.65 -10.62 -19.60
C ILE A 81 16.46 -9.95 -20.29
N LEU A 82 15.78 -10.67 -21.19
CA LEU A 82 14.66 -10.12 -21.95
C LEU A 82 13.50 -9.73 -21.03
N ILE A 83 13.12 -10.61 -20.10
CA ILE A 83 12.05 -10.34 -19.13
C ILE A 83 12.44 -9.18 -18.22
N LEU A 84 13.68 -9.15 -17.73
CA LEU A 84 14.21 -8.08 -16.89
C LEU A 84 14.17 -6.72 -17.62
N LEU A 85 14.60 -6.67 -18.87
CA LEU A 85 14.62 -5.45 -19.67
C LEU A 85 13.20 -4.98 -20.02
N ILE A 86 12.28 -5.88 -20.37
CA ILE A 86 10.89 -5.52 -20.61
C ILE A 86 10.26 -4.94 -19.33
N GLY A 87 10.42 -5.61 -18.19
CA GLY A 87 9.91 -5.09 -16.91
C GLY A 87 10.54 -3.76 -16.52
N ALA A 88 11.85 -3.58 -16.75
CA ALA A 88 12.55 -2.32 -16.55
C ALA A 88 11.98 -1.17 -17.40
N VAL A 89 11.77 -1.42 -18.70
CA VAL A 89 11.18 -0.46 -19.64
C VAL A 89 9.75 -0.10 -19.22
N LEU A 90 8.93 -1.09 -18.85
CA LEU A 90 7.56 -0.86 -18.39
C LEU A 90 7.54 -0.07 -17.08
N SER A 91 8.46 -0.35 -16.15
CA SER A 91 8.58 0.39 -14.89
C SER A 91 8.93 1.86 -15.11
N ILE A 92 9.89 2.14 -16.01
CA ILE A 92 10.27 3.51 -16.37
C ILE A 92 9.16 4.21 -17.14
N ALA A 93 8.49 3.52 -18.06
CA ALA A 93 7.39 4.09 -18.82
C ALA A 93 6.23 4.50 -17.89
N MET A 94 5.89 3.64 -16.92
CA MET A 94 4.90 3.94 -15.89
C MET A 94 5.32 5.14 -15.03
N GLY A 95 6.52 5.13 -14.47
CA GLY A 95 6.97 6.22 -13.60
C GLY A 95 7.17 7.55 -14.34
N GLY A 96 7.68 7.51 -15.57
CA GLY A 96 7.80 8.70 -16.40
C GLY A 96 6.46 9.26 -16.87
N TYR A 97 5.46 8.39 -17.06
CA TYR A 97 4.09 8.85 -17.29
C TYR A 97 3.50 9.50 -16.04
N ASP A 98 3.80 8.97 -14.85
CA ASP A 98 3.42 9.54 -13.55
C ASP A 98 4.02 10.93 -13.34
N ASP A 99 5.32 11.10 -13.63
CA ASP A 99 6.04 12.37 -13.54
C ASP A 99 5.40 13.49 -14.40
N ILE A 100 4.72 13.14 -15.50
CA ILE A 100 4.11 14.10 -16.44
C ILE A 100 2.61 14.31 -16.17
N ARG A 101 1.87 13.26 -15.80
CA ARG A 101 0.39 13.26 -15.78
C ARG A 101 -0.25 12.87 -14.45
N ASP A 102 0.52 12.64 -13.38
CA ASP A 102 0.04 12.28 -12.04
C ASP A 102 -1.00 11.14 -12.06
N LEU A 103 -0.51 9.90 -12.05
CA LEU A 103 -1.33 8.69 -12.03
C LEU A 103 -2.03 8.53 -10.69
N GLY A 104 -3.34 8.29 -10.75
CA GLY A 104 -4.11 7.88 -9.58
C GLY A 104 -3.51 6.62 -8.91
N PRO A 105 -3.48 6.54 -7.56
CA PRO A 105 -2.82 5.45 -6.84
C PRO A 105 -3.28 4.04 -7.23
N LYS A 106 -4.56 3.89 -7.61
CA LYS A 106 -5.12 2.61 -8.07
C LYS A 106 -4.54 2.17 -9.42
N THR A 107 -4.41 3.10 -10.36
CA THR A 107 -3.85 2.83 -11.69
C THR A 107 -2.36 2.48 -11.59
N LYS A 108 -1.61 3.24 -10.79
CA LYS A 108 -0.20 2.96 -10.48
C LYS A 108 -0.03 1.55 -9.91
N LEU A 109 -0.85 1.18 -8.92
CA LEU A 109 -0.81 -0.16 -8.33
C LEU A 109 -1.15 -1.27 -9.35
N LEU A 110 -2.16 -1.08 -10.21
CA LEU A 110 -2.53 -2.06 -11.24
C LEU A 110 -1.40 -2.29 -12.25
N LEU A 111 -0.72 -1.23 -12.67
CA LEU A 111 0.43 -1.32 -13.58
C LEU A 111 1.62 -2.04 -12.92
N GLN A 112 1.92 -1.73 -11.65
CA GLN A 112 2.95 -2.45 -10.90
C GLN A 112 2.61 -3.94 -10.75
N VAL A 113 1.34 -4.29 -10.49
CA VAL A 113 0.88 -5.69 -10.48
C VAL A 113 1.14 -6.33 -11.84
N GLY A 114 0.78 -5.68 -12.95
CA GLY A 114 1.03 -6.22 -14.30
C GLY A 114 2.51 -6.49 -14.58
N ILE A 115 3.41 -5.59 -14.16
CA ILE A 115 4.87 -5.77 -14.29
C ILE A 115 5.35 -6.95 -13.43
N ALA A 116 4.87 -7.04 -12.20
CA ALA A 116 5.22 -8.15 -11.30
C ALA A 116 4.69 -9.50 -11.82
N THR A 117 3.50 -9.52 -12.41
CA THR A 117 2.91 -10.72 -13.05
C THR A 117 3.74 -11.17 -14.25
N LEU A 118 4.19 -10.24 -15.10
CA LEU A 118 5.12 -10.54 -16.20
C LEU A 118 6.38 -11.23 -15.67
N CYS A 119 6.98 -10.68 -14.61
CA CYS A 119 8.22 -11.22 -14.04
C CYS A 119 7.99 -12.59 -13.37
N TYR A 120 6.86 -12.77 -12.68
CA TYR A 120 6.47 -14.05 -12.10
C TYR A 120 6.41 -15.16 -13.16
N PHE A 121 5.70 -14.93 -14.26
CA PHE A 121 5.62 -15.91 -15.36
C PHE A 121 6.92 -16.04 -16.12
N GLY A 122 7.78 -15.03 -16.06
CA GLY A 122 9.15 -15.07 -16.55
C GLY A 122 10.15 -15.80 -15.64
N GLY A 123 9.69 -16.40 -14.53
CA GLY A 123 10.55 -17.18 -13.63
C GLY A 123 11.10 -16.42 -12.42
N PHE A 124 10.82 -15.13 -12.29
CA PHE A 124 11.21 -14.31 -11.15
C PHE A 124 10.16 -14.47 -10.05
N SER A 125 10.16 -15.64 -9.38
CA SER A 125 9.13 -15.99 -8.41
C SER A 125 9.68 -16.59 -7.12
N ILE A 126 8.90 -16.46 -6.05
CA ILE A 126 9.20 -17.02 -4.73
C ILE A 126 8.56 -18.41 -4.65
N GLU A 127 9.28 -19.45 -5.07
CA GLU A 127 8.69 -20.80 -5.15
C GLU A 127 8.78 -21.60 -3.85
N LYS A 128 9.80 -21.36 -3.03
CA LYS A 128 10.11 -22.16 -1.85
C LYS A 128 10.35 -21.29 -0.61
N PHE A 129 9.90 -21.79 0.54
CA PHE A 129 10.34 -21.31 1.85
C PHE A 129 11.21 -22.33 2.57
N THR A 130 12.33 -21.91 3.13
CA THR A 130 13.14 -22.75 4.01
C THR A 130 12.55 -22.68 5.42
N ILE A 131 11.82 -23.72 5.80
CA ILE A 131 11.25 -23.84 7.14
C ILE A 131 12.29 -24.51 8.05
N PRO A 132 12.61 -23.95 9.23
CA PRO A 132 13.48 -24.61 10.19
C PRO A 132 12.99 -26.04 10.48
N LEU A 133 13.90 -27.02 10.46
CA LEU A 133 13.67 -28.47 10.57
C LEU A 133 13.06 -29.19 9.36
N LEU A 134 12.31 -28.51 8.49
CA LEU A 134 11.64 -29.13 7.32
C LEU A 134 12.41 -28.92 6.00
N GLY A 135 13.33 -27.95 5.96
CA GLY A 135 14.09 -27.61 4.75
C GLY A 135 13.26 -26.84 3.72
N PRO A 136 13.76 -26.73 2.46
CA PRO A 136 13.08 -26.01 1.39
C PRO A 136 11.72 -26.64 1.06
N THR A 137 10.64 -25.93 1.32
CA THR A 137 9.25 -26.36 1.14
C THR A 137 8.59 -25.51 0.06
N ASP A 138 7.98 -26.14 -0.95
CA ASP A 138 7.24 -25.44 -2.00
C ASP A 138 5.98 -24.76 -1.44
N ILE A 139 5.75 -23.51 -1.80
CA ILE A 139 4.62 -22.71 -1.30
C ILE A 139 3.41 -22.73 -2.25
N GLY A 140 3.54 -23.42 -3.38
CA GLY A 140 2.46 -23.70 -4.33
C GLY A 140 1.73 -22.43 -4.78
N MET A 141 0.40 -22.42 -4.66
CA MET A 141 -0.46 -21.32 -5.12
C MET A 141 -0.19 -19.98 -4.41
N ILE A 142 0.46 -19.99 -3.25
CA ILE A 142 0.80 -18.78 -2.48
C ILE A 142 2.02 -18.06 -3.08
N SER A 143 2.81 -18.74 -3.92
CA SER A 143 3.97 -18.15 -4.62
C SER A 143 3.61 -16.88 -5.38
N TYR A 144 2.49 -16.92 -6.13
CA TYR A 144 2.03 -15.78 -6.91
C TYR A 144 1.75 -14.53 -6.05
N PRO A 145 0.79 -14.54 -5.09
CA PRO A 145 0.51 -13.35 -4.30
C PRO A 145 1.74 -12.86 -3.53
N VAL A 146 2.58 -13.76 -2.99
CA VAL A 146 3.79 -13.38 -2.26
C VAL A 146 4.80 -12.68 -3.17
N THR A 147 4.99 -13.17 -4.39
CA THR A 147 5.87 -12.53 -5.40
C THR A 147 5.34 -11.16 -5.80
N ILE A 148 4.02 -11.04 -6.04
CA ILE A 148 3.41 -9.74 -6.34
C ILE A 148 3.63 -8.76 -5.18
N PHE A 149 3.34 -9.17 -3.94
CA PHE A 149 3.56 -8.32 -2.76
C PHE A 149 5.03 -7.91 -2.59
N TRP A 150 5.99 -8.79 -2.91
CA TRP A 150 7.41 -8.48 -2.89
C TRP A 150 7.77 -7.34 -3.85
N TYR A 151 7.39 -7.46 -5.13
CA TYR A 151 7.63 -6.41 -6.11
C TYR A 151 6.96 -5.08 -5.73
N LEU A 152 5.67 -5.13 -5.36
CA LEU A 152 4.94 -3.94 -4.91
C LEU A 152 5.60 -3.29 -3.69
N GLY A 153 6.07 -4.10 -2.75
CA GLY A 153 6.76 -3.65 -1.55
C GLY A 153 8.04 -2.91 -1.87
N CYS A 154 8.93 -3.51 -2.67
CA CYS A 154 10.19 -2.88 -3.06
C CYS A 154 9.99 -1.61 -3.89
N MET A 155 9.12 -1.64 -4.91
CA MET A 155 8.85 -0.47 -5.76
C MET A 155 8.30 0.70 -4.96
N ASN A 156 7.29 0.47 -4.12
CA ASN A 156 6.67 1.54 -3.35
C ASN A 156 7.55 2.00 -2.18
N ALA A 157 8.27 1.09 -1.50
CA ALA A 157 9.15 1.48 -0.39
C ALA A 157 10.28 2.42 -0.86
N ILE A 158 10.89 2.13 -2.02
CA ILE A 158 11.93 2.99 -2.58
C ILE A 158 11.34 4.31 -3.12
N ASN A 159 10.22 4.25 -3.84
CA ASN A 159 9.54 5.46 -4.36
C ASN A 159 9.12 6.43 -3.24
N LEU A 160 8.64 5.94 -2.08
CA LEU A 160 8.25 6.78 -0.95
C LEU A 160 9.41 7.55 -0.30
N LEU A 161 10.66 7.14 -0.54
CA LEU A 161 11.84 7.84 -0.03
C LEU A 161 12.45 8.83 -1.02
N ASP A 162 11.92 8.94 -2.24
CA ASP A 162 12.40 9.88 -3.26
C ASP A 162 11.90 11.31 -3.00
N GLY A 163 12.27 11.84 -1.83
CA GLY A 163 11.88 13.17 -1.34
C GLY A 163 13.05 14.10 -1.05
N LEU A 164 14.30 13.62 -1.15
CA LEU A 164 15.52 14.40 -0.97
C LEU A 164 16.59 14.00 -1.99
N ASP A 165 17.30 15.00 -2.52
CA ASP A 165 18.50 14.86 -3.35
C ASP A 165 19.45 13.78 -2.83
N GLY A 166 19.76 12.79 -3.67
CA GLY A 166 20.68 11.70 -3.37
C GLY A 166 20.08 10.58 -2.52
N LEU A 167 18.97 10.78 -1.79
CA LEU A 167 18.52 9.78 -0.82
C LEU A 167 18.15 8.45 -1.48
N CYS A 168 17.24 8.49 -2.46
CA CYS A 168 16.75 7.28 -3.13
C CYS A 168 17.86 6.53 -3.88
N ALA A 169 18.69 7.25 -4.65
CA ALA A 169 19.81 6.66 -5.37
C ALA A 169 20.87 6.06 -4.44
N GLY A 170 21.14 6.67 -3.29
CA GLY A 170 22.06 6.15 -2.29
C GLY A 170 21.55 4.88 -1.61
N ILE A 171 20.27 4.81 -1.30
CA ILE A 171 19.67 3.60 -0.71
C ILE A 171 19.69 2.45 -1.73
N GLY A 172 19.35 2.74 -2.99
CA GLY A 172 19.51 1.79 -4.09
C GLY A 172 20.95 1.28 -4.18
N LEU A 173 21.94 2.18 -4.10
CA LEU A 173 23.35 1.82 -4.15
C LEU A 173 23.74 0.82 -3.05
N PHE A 174 23.34 1.07 -1.80
CA PHE A 174 23.63 0.15 -0.70
C PHE A 174 22.93 -1.21 -0.85
N ALA A 175 21.71 -1.23 -1.38
CA ALA A 175 21.01 -2.47 -1.69
C ALA A 175 21.75 -3.28 -2.78
N PHE A 176 22.15 -2.65 -3.88
CA PHE A 176 22.88 -3.31 -4.96
C PHE A 176 24.29 -3.73 -4.57
N ILE A 177 24.99 -2.98 -3.71
CA ILE A 177 26.28 -3.42 -3.14
C ILE A 177 26.08 -4.70 -2.32
N THR A 178 25.03 -4.76 -1.50
CA THR A 178 24.72 -5.95 -0.68
C THR A 178 24.41 -7.15 -1.56
N LEU A 179 23.57 -6.97 -2.58
CA LEU A 179 23.23 -8.00 -3.57
C LEU A 179 24.45 -8.44 -4.38
N LEU A 180 25.34 -7.50 -4.76
CA LEU A 180 26.58 -7.81 -5.46
C LEU A 180 27.51 -8.66 -4.59
N ILE A 181 27.69 -8.31 -3.32
CA ILE A 181 28.49 -9.10 -2.37
C ILE A 181 27.92 -10.51 -2.25
N TYR A 182 26.61 -10.65 -2.03
CA TYR A 182 25.95 -11.95 -1.98
C TYR A 182 26.21 -12.76 -3.26
N SER A 183 26.02 -12.14 -4.43
CA SER A 183 26.18 -12.79 -5.74
C SER A 183 27.62 -13.24 -5.99
N VAL A 184 28.62 -12.44 -5.58
CA VAL A 184 30.04 -12.80 -5.69
C VAL A 184 30.39 -13.98 -4.79
N LEU A 185 29.83 -14.04 -3.58
CA LEU A 185 30.10 -15.12 -2.63
C LEU A 185 29.45 -16.45 -3.05
N HIS A 186 28.33 -16.39 -3.77
CA HIS A 186 27.57 -17.57 -4.22
C HIS A 186 27.80 -17.91 -5.71
N GLY A 187 28.73 -17.22 -6.37
CA GLY A 187 29.14 -17.50 -7.75
C GLY A 187 28.03 -17.32 -8.80
N ASN A 188 27.10 -16.39 -8.58
CA ASN A 188 26.02 -16.12 -9.55
C ASN A 188 26.46 -15.04 -10.56
N ASP A 189 27.09 -15.48 -11.66
CA ASP A 189 27.66 -14.58 -12.67
C ASP A 189 26.63 -13.63 -13.29
N PHE A 190 25.40 -14.10 -13.51
CA PHE A 190 24.32 -13.28 -14.04
C PHE A 190 23.99 -12.11 -13.10
N ASN A 191 23.78 -12.39 -11.81
CA ASN A 191 23.52 -11.35 -10.83
C ASN A 191 24.74 -10.46 -10.60
N ILE A 192 25.96 -11.01 -10.64
CA ILE A 192 27.19 -10.21 -10.53
C ILE A 192 27.22 -9.15 -11.63
N LEU A 193 26.92 -9.53 -12.88
CA LEU A 193 26.86 -8.62 -14.01
C LEU A 193 25.85 -7.50 -13.78
N ILE A 194 24.57 -7.83 -13.52
CA ILE A 194 23.52 -6.82 -13.39
C ILE A 194 23.75 -5.92 -12.17
N ASN A 195 24.08 -6.50 -11.00
CA ASN A 195 24.30 -5.72 -9.78
C ASN A 195 25.53 -4.81 -9.92
N ALA A 196 26.61 -5.25 -10.57
CA ALA A 196 27.78 -4.40 -10.84
C ALA A 196 27.44 -3.20 -11.74
N ILE A 197 26.64 -3.43 -12.78
CA ILE A 197 26.18 -2.34 -13.66
C ILE A 197 25.32 -1.34 -12.88
N MET A 198 24.41 -1.83 -12.04
CA MET A 198 23.56 -0.98 -11.19
C MET A 198 24.35 -0.20 -10.13
N VAL A 199 25.37 -0.81 -9.51
CA VAL A 199 26.28 -0.10 -8.60
C VAL A 199 27.00 1.03 -9.35
N GLY A 200 27.57 0.75 -10.52
CA GLY A 200 28.29 1.76 -11.31
C GLY A 200 27.39 2.89 -11.81
N SER A 201 26.19 2.56 -12.30
CA SER A 201 25.23 3.55 -12.78
C SER A 201 24.71 4.47 -11.66
N LEU A 202 24.46 3.92 -10.47
CA LEU A 202 24.02 4.71 -9.31
C LEU A 202 25.14 5.59 -8.74
N ILE A 203 26.38 5.10 -8.70
CA ILE A 203 27.54 5.94 -8.34
C ILE A 203 27.66 7.12 -9.31
N ALA A 204 27.59 6.85 -10.62
CA ALA A 204 27.64 7.89 -11.64
C ALA A 204 26.51 8.93 -11.48
N PHE A 205 25.28 8.47 -11.27
CA PHE A 205 24.12 9.32 -11.08
C PHE A 205 24.21 10.16 -9.80
N LEU A 206 24.70 9.59 -8.70
CA LEU A 206 24.86 10.28 -7.41
C LEU A 206 25.80 11.49 -7.50
N PHE A 207 26.84 11.47 -8.36
CA PHE A 207 27.68 12.65 -8.57
C PHE A 207 26.87 13.88 -9.02
N PHE A 208 25.76 13.68 -9.72
CA PHE A 208 24.90 14.74 -10.23
C PHE A 208 23.63 14.95 -9.41
N ASN A 209 23.20 13.94 -8.64
CA ASN A 209 21.97 13.96 -7.85
C ASN A 209 22.19 14.28 -6.36
N PHE A 210 23.42 14.18 -5.84
CA PHE A 210 23.71 14.55 -4.45
C PHE A 210 23.51 16.05 -4.23
N ASN A 211 23.03 16.45 -3.05
CA ASN A 211 22.63 17.83 -2.80
C ASN A 211 23.81 18.83 -2.95
N PRO A 212 23.68 19.88 -3.78
CA PRO A 212 22.48 20.30 -4.52
C PRO A 212 22.34 19.55 -5.84
N ALA A 213 21.19 18.91 -6.07
CA ALA A 213 20.98 18.10 -7.26
C ALA A 213 20.93 18.93 -8.55
N SER A 214 21.55 18.41 -9.61
CA SER A 214 21.51 18.96 -10.97
C SER A 214 20.59 18.19 -11.92
N ILE A 215 20.10 17.03 -11.47
CA ILE A 215 19.13 16.14 -12.11
C ILE A 215 18.43 15.35 -11.00
N PHE A 216 17.11 15.22 -11.09
CA PHE A 216 16.29 14.41 -10.21
C PHE A 216 16.05 13.03 -10.78
N LEU A 217 15.83 12.09 -9.87
CA LEU A 217 15.60 10.69 -10.21
C LEU A 217 14.23 10.51 -10.88
N GLY A 218 13.20 11.16 -10.34
CA GLY A 218 11.81 11.07 -10.77
C GLY A 218 11.16 9.74 -10.34
N ASP A 219 9.84 9.66 -10.45
CA ASP A 219 9.11 8.41 -10.22
C ASP A 219 9.54 7.33 -11.21
N ALA A 220 9.94 7.73 -12.43
CA ALA A 220 10.59 6.85 -13.39
C ALA A 220 11.78 6.08 -12.79
N GLY A 221 12.69 6.80 -12.13
CA GLY A 221 13.92 6.22 -11.61
C GLY A 221 13.72 5.46 -10.31
N SER A 222 12.91 5.98 -9.37
CA SER A 222 12.72 5.33 -8.07
C SER A 222 11.92 4.03 -8.18
N LEU A 223 10.88 3.97 -9.04
CA LEU A 223 10.18 2.71 -9.33
C LEU A 223 11.08 1.71 -10.04
N PHE A 224 11.93 2.17 -10.97
CA PHE A 224 12.93 1.32 -11.64
C PHE A 224 13.95 0.72 -10.68
N ILE A 225 14.49 1.50 -9.74
CA ILE A 225 15.41 0.99 -8.71
C ILE A 225 14.70 -0.08 -7.87
N GLY A 226 13.47 0.19 -7.41
CA GLY A 226 12.69 -0.79 -6.63
C GLY A 226 12.37 -2.07 -7.40
N TYR A 227 12.04 -1.94 -8.69
CA TYR A 227 11.86 -3.07 -9.60
C TYR A 227 13.14 -3.91 -9.71
N MET A 228 14.28 -3.29 -10.00
CA MET A 228 15.55 -3.98 -10.17
C MET A 228 16.03 -4.65 -8.88
N VAL A 229 15.85 -4.00 -7.72
CA VAL A 229 16.14 -4.61 -6.40
C VAL A 229 15.28 -5.86 -6.18
N ALA A 230 13.97 -5.77 -6.48
CA ALA A 230 13.07 -6.91 -6.35
C ALA A 230 13.47 -8.07 -7.26
N SER A 231 13.78 -7.79 -8.53
CA SER A 231 14.17 -8.82 -9.50
C SER A 231 15.49 -9.50 -9.15
N MET A 232 16.53 -8.73 -8.79
CA MET A 232 17.86 -9.28 -8.49
C MET A 232 17.89 -10.09 -7.20
N ALA A 233 16.99 -9.81 -6.26
CA ALA A 233 16.82 -10.62 -5.06
C ALA A 233 16.17 -11.98 -5.32
N LEU A 234 15.42 -12.14 -6.44
CA LEU A 234 14.74 -13.39 -6.77
C LEU A 234 15.58 -14.33 -7.64
N LEU A 235 16.47 -13.79 -8.47
CA LEU A 235 17.35 -14.57 -9.34
C LEU A 235 18.58 -15.12 -8.60
N GLY A 236 18.40 -15.95 -7.57
CA GLY A 236 19.50 -16.69 -6.92
C GLY A 236 19.85 -17.99 -7.65
N SER A 237 21.12 -18.41 -7.62
CA SER A 237 21.62 -19.64 -8.28
C SER A 237 20.98 -20.93 -7.75
N ALA A 238 20.31 -20.88 -6.60
CA ALA A 238 19.45 -21.93 -6.08
C ALA A 238 18.11 -21.34 -5.62
N LYS A 239 16.99 -21.80 -6.19
CA LYS A 239 15.63 -21.44 -5.74
C LYS A 239 15.36 -21.72 -4.24
N ALA A 240 16.21 -22.53 -3.59
CA ALA A 240 16.19 -22.80 -2.16
C ALA A 240 16.79 -21.65 -1.31
N GLU A 241 17.63 -20.78 -1.88
CA GLU A 241 18.28 -19.65 -1.18
C GLU A 241 17.56 -18.31 -1.41
N THR A 242 16.51 -18.30 -2.23
CA THR A 242 15.69 -17.12 -2.53
C THR A 242 15.17 -16.44 -1.26
N VAL A 243 14.78 -17.22 -0.24
CA VAL A 243 14.31 -16.68 1.05
C VAL A 243 15.41 -15.90 1.78
N LEU A 244 16.63 -16.45 1.81
CA LEU A 244 17.76 -15.82 2.46
C LEU A 244 18.13 -14.53 1.73
N THR A 245 18.16 -14.56 0.40
CA THR A 245 18.42 -13.38 -0.44
C THR A 245 17.35 -12.30 -0.24
N ILE A 246 16.07 -12.67 -0.16
CA ILE A 246 14.97 -11.76 0.15
C ILE A 246 15.14 -11.17 1.55
N ALA A 247 15.48 -11.97 2.57
CA ALA A 247 15.71 -11.49 3.92
C ALA A 247 16.89 -10.50 3.98
N ILE A 248 18.01 -10.83 3.35
CA ILE A 248 19.19 -9.97 3.19
C ILE A 248 18.79 -8.65 2.51
N THR A 249 17.97 -8.72 1.46
CA THR A 249 17.52 -7.55 0.71
C THR A 249 16.59 -6.68 1.55
N PHE A 250 15.57 -7.28 2.20
CA PHE A 250 14.66 -6.59 3.12
C PHE A 250 15.41 -5.86 4.22
N VAL A 251 16.43 -6.50 4.80
CA VAL A 251 17.27 -5.87 5.81
C VAL A 251 18.07 -4.71 5.21
N ALA A 252 18.64 -4.86 4.01
CA ALA A 252 19.41 -3.79 3.35
C ALA A 252 18.54 -2.57 3.01
N ILE A 253 17.28 -2.79 2.61
CA ILE A 253 16.27 -1.73 2.42
C ILE A 253 15.44 -1.48 3.69
N GLY A 254 15.97 -1.83 4.87
CA GLY A 254 15.26 -1.81 6.15
C GLY A 254 14.72 -0.44 6.53
N LEU A 255 15.45 0.64 6.23
CA LEU A 255 14.96 2.01 6.42
C LEU A 255 13.70 2.32 5.59
N PRO A 256 13.69 2.16 4.25
CA PRO A 256 12.49 2.29 3.42
C PRO A 256 11.31 1.46 3.90
N VAL A 257 11.57 0.20 4.24
CA VAL A 257 10.54 -0.73 4.72
C VAL A 257 9.95 -0.22 6.02
N PHE A 258 10.80 0.18 6.97
CA PHE A 258 10.38 0.70 8.26
C PHE A 258 9.58 2.00 8.14
N ASP A 259 10.02 2.95 7.32
CA ASP A 259 9.30 4.21 7.08
C ASP A 259 7.93 3.97 6.44
N THR A 260 7.85 3.03 5.48
CA THR A 260 6.59 2.61 4.85
C THR A 260 5.63 1.97 5.86
N VAL A 261 6.11 1.02 6.66
CA VAL A 261 5.31 0.37 7.72
C VAL A 261 4.83 1.40 8.74
N ALA A 262 5.71 2.31 9.18
CA ALA A 262 5.35 3.38 10.11
C ALA A 262 4.27 4.30 9.53
N ALA A 263 4.34 4.63 8.23
CA ALA A 263 3.31 5.41 7.55
C ALA A 263 1.97 4.68 7.49
N ILE A 264 1.96 3.38 7.15
CA ILE A 264 0.75 2.56 7.12
C ILE A 264 0.11 2.50 8.52
N LEU A 265 0.88 2.19 9.56
CA LEU A 265 0.37 2.12 10.95
C LEU A 265 -0.17 3.47 11.43
N ARG A 266 0.51 4.57 11.07
CA ARG A 266 0.06 5.93 11.39
C ARG A 266 -1.27 6.27 10.70
N ARG A 267 -1.37 6.08 9.38
CA ARG A 267 -2.58 6.37 8.60
C ARG A 267 -3.74 5.52 9.07
N TRP A 268 -3.49 4.22 9.24
CA TRP A 268 -4.42 3.28 9.84
C TRP A 268 -4.93 3.88 11.16
N SER A 269 -4.08 4.12 12.17
CA SER A 269 -4.51 4.61 13.50
C SER A 269 -5.27 5.94 13.52
N HIS A 270 -5.27 6.70 12.41
CA HIS A 270 -5.99 7.96 12.26
C HIS A 270 -7.30 7.82 11.45
N ARG A 271 -7.73 6.60 11.08
CA ARG A 271 -8.89 6.32 10.23
C ARG A 271 -8.87 7.03 8.87
N VAL A 272 -7.67 7.41 8.40
CA VAL A 272 -7.50 7.94 7.04
C VAL A 272 -7.15 6.79 6.10
N PRO A 273 -7.58 6.82 4.83
CA PRO A 273 -7.21 5.79 3.86
C PRO A 273 -5.70 5.60 3.81
N VAL A 274 -5.23 4.35 3.75
CA VAL A 274 -3.79 4.06 3.65
C VAL A 274 -3.19 4.70 2.40
N SER A 275 -3.98 4.94 1.35
CA SER A 275 -3.57 5.63 0.11
C SER A 275 -3.50 7.16 0.22
N SER A 276 -3.85 7.76 1.37
CA SER A 276 -3.78 9.22 1.55
C SER A 276 -2.34 9.73 1.60
N ALA A 277 -2.10 10.93 1.09
CA ALA A 277 -0.78 11.56 1.13
C ALA A 277 -0.34 11.85 2.58
N ASP A 278 0.96 11.71 2.85
CA ASP A 278 1.52 11.85 4.20
C ASP A 278 2.81 12.67 4.18
N ARG A 279 2.96 13.53 5.19
CA ARG A 279 4.11 14.45 5.35
C ARG A 279 4.88 14.19 6.65
N LYS A 280 4.69 13.02 7.25
CA LYS A 280 5.35 12.58 8.49
C LYS A 280 6.35 11.43 8.26
N HIS A 281 6.89 11.33 7.05
CA HIS A 281 8.04 10.47 6.76
C HIS A 281 9.28 10.93 7.58
N ILE A 282 10.21 10.01 7.84
CA ILE A 282 11.38 10.25 8.70
C ILE A 282 12.17 11.48 8.24
N HIS A 283 12.41 11.61 6.93
CA HIS A 283 13.18 12.72 6.36
C HIS A 283 12.53 14.09 6.60
N HIS A 284 11.20 14.20 6.46
CA HIS A 284 10.48 15.45 6.76
C HIS A 284 10.54 15.81 8.25
N THR A 285 10.55 14.81 9.13
CA THR A 285 10.62 15.04 10.58
C THR A 285 11.99 15.59 10.98
N LEU A 286 13.06 15.04 10.40
CA LEU A 286 14.42 15.55 10.62
C LEU A 286 14.60 16.96 10.05
N LEU A 287 14.04 17.25 8.87
CA LEU A 287 14.06 18.62 8.32
C LEU A 287 13.33 19.62 9.24
N LYS A 288 12.16 19.25 9.77
CA LYS A 288 11.41 20.08 10.74
C LYS A 288 12.13 20.31 12.06
N ALA A 289 12.99 19.37 12.46
CA ALA A 289 13.86 19.52 13.63
C ALA A 289 15.04 20.48 13.39
N GLY A 290 15.18 21.07 12.19
CA GLY A 290 16.19 22.07 11.86
C GLY A 290 17.47 21.52 11.22
N PHE A 291 17.52 20.23 10.88
CA PHE A 291 18.64 19.67 10.13
C PHE A 291 18.61 20.13 8.66
N SER A 292 19.76 20.43 8.09
CA SER A 292 19.87 20.69 6.65
C SER A 292 19.67 19.41 5.85
N GLN A 293 19.17 19.53 4.61
CA GLN A 293 18.92 18.40 3.72
C GLN A 293 20.14 17.46 3.59
N ARG A 294 21.35 18.02 3.40
CA ARG A 294 22.60 17.22 3.38
C ARG A 294 22.80 16.39 4.64
N ARG A 295 22.60 17.00 5.82
CA ARG A 295 22.75 16.30 7.10
C ARG A 295 21.72 15.18 7.25
N VAL A 296 20.47 15.44 6.85
CA VAL A 296 19.42 14.41 6.86
C VAL A 296 19.82 13.22 5.99
N VAL A 297 20.24 13.46 4.74
CA VAL A 297 20.66 12.39 3.82
C VAL A 297 21.84 11.59 4.39
N LEU A 298 22.86 12.25 4.94
CA LEU A 298 24.01 11.57 5.55
C LEU A 298 23.64 10.72 6.77
N ILE A 299 22.73 11.19 7.62
CA ILE A 299 22.21 10.41 8.76
C ILE A 299 21.48 9.17 8.24
N LEU A 300 20.61 9.33 7.24
CA LEU A 300 19.87 8.21 6.66
C LEU A 300 20.80 7.22 5.95
N TYR A 301 21.85 7.69 5.28
CA TYR A 301 22.89 6.83 4.72
C TYR A 301 23.61 6.02 5.79
N ALA A 302 23.98 6.63 6.92
CA ALA A 302 24.62 5.91 8.02
C ALA A 302 23.72 4.78 8.56
N ILE A 303 22.41 5.03 8.67
CA ILE A 303 21.42 4.01 9.06
C ILE A 303 21.34 2.91 8.01
N CYS A 304 21.26 3.25 6.72
CA CYS A 304 21.23 2.27 5.64
C CYS A 304 22.50 1.42 5.57
N VAL A 305 23.67 2.01 5.81
CA VAL A 305 24.94 1.27 5.89
C VAL A 305 24.93 0.32 7.09
N ALA A 306 24.38 0.71 8.24
CA ALA A 306 24.24 -0.19 9.38
C ALA A 306 23.33 -1.39 9.06
N PHE A 307 22.20 -1.14 8.39
CA PHE A 307 21.32 -2.20 7.90
C PHE A 307 22.00 -3.11 6.87
N ALA A 308 22.70 -2.55 5.87
CA ALA A 308 23.48 -3.31 4.89
C ALA A 308 24.60 -4.14 5.56
N PHE A 309 25.21 -3.62 6.63
CA PHE A 309 26.20 -4.37 7.41
C PHE A 309 25.57 -5.55 8.16
N VAL A 310 24.37 -5.38 8.71
CA VAL A 310 23.60 -6.52 9.29
C VAL A 310 23.30 -7.56 8.21
N SER A 311 22.87 -7.13 7.01
CA SER A 311 22.70 -8.03 5.86
C SER A 311 23.99 -8.78 5.51
N PHE A 312 25.13 -8.09 5.50
CA PHE A 312 26.43 -8.72 5.29
C PHE A 312 26.75 -9.79 6.35
N LEU A 313 26.46 -9.53 7.63
CA LEU A 313 26.65 -10.52 8.69
C LEU A 313 25.78 -11.76 8.51
N LEU A 314 24.56 -11.62 7.98
CA LEU A 314 23.72 -12.76 7.60
C LEU A 314 24.38 -13.55 6.46
N ILE A 315 24.90 -12.87 5.44
CA ILE A 315 25.59 -13.50 4.30
C ILE A 315 26.79 -14.33 4.75
N VAL A 316 27.59 -13.84 5.70
CA VAL A 316 28.80 -14.55 6.18
C VAL A 316 28.53 -15.54 7.32
N GLY A 317 27.26 -15.90 7.57
CA GLY A 317 26.88 -16.92 8.55
C GLY A 317 27.02 -16.49 10.02
N ARG A 318 26.96 -15.18 10.31
CA ARG A 318 27.00 -14.62 11.68
C ARG A 318 25.60 -14.29 12.21
N GLU A 319 24.66 -15.21 12.01
CA GLU A 319 23.23 -15.01 12.30
C GLU A 319 22.93 -14.47 13.70
N PRO A 320 23.52 -15.00 14.81
CA PRO A 320 23.17 -14.52 16.15
C PRO A 320 23.54 -13.05 16.37
N ILE A 321 24.70 -12.63 15.83
CA ILE A 321 25.17 -11.24 15.90
C ILE A 321 24.28 -10.36 15.03
N ALA A 322 23.99 -10.80 13.81
CA ALA A 322 23.14 -10.08 12.88
C ALA A 322 21.72 -9.86 13.45
N ILE A 323 21.10 -10.90 14.00
CA ILE A 323 19.77 -10.84 14.62
C ILE A 323 19.78 -9.88 15.82
N THR A 324 20.81 -9.95 16.68
CA THR A 324 20.94 -9.05 17.83
C THR A 324 21.04 -7.58 17.40
N LEU A 325 21.89 -7.30 16.41
CA LEU A 325 22.05 -5.95 15.85
C LEU A 325 20.78 -5.48 15.14
N LEU A 326 20.08 -6.36 14.42
CA LEU A 326 18.82 -6.06 13.78
C LEU A 326 17.77 -5.62 14.81
N PHE A 327 17.62 -6.39 15.90
CA PHE A 327 16.71 -6.02 17.00
C PHE A 327 17.10 -4.68 17.64
N ALA A 328 18.40 -4.43 17.83
CA ALA A 328 18.87 -3.15 18.35
C ALA A 328 18.52 -1.97 17.41
N LEU A 329 18.75 -2.13 16.10
CA LEU A 329 18.43 -1.11 15.08
C LEU A 329 16.92 -0.85 14.97
N LEU A 330 16.10 -1.90 14.99
CA LEU A 330 14.65 -1.79 14.96
C LEU A 330 14.11 -1.11 16.22
N THR A 331 14.67 -1.44 17.39
CA THR A 331 14.32 -0.81 18.66
C THR A 331 14.70 0.67 18.66
N LEU A 332 15.90 1.02 18.21
CA LEU A 332 16.35 2.41 18.09
C LEU A 332 15.46 3.21 17.12
N SER A 333 15.15 2.63 15.95
CA SER A 333 14.27 3.25 14.95
C SER A 333 12.86 3.48 15.52
N TYR A 334 12.34 2.50 16.25
CA TYR A 334 11.05 2.61 16.93
C TYR A 334 11.03 3.68 18.03
N VAL A 335 12.06 3.74 18.88
CA VAL A 335 12.21 4.78 19.92
C VAL A 335 12.27 6.15 19.27
N PHE A 336 13.08 6.31 18.22
CA PHE A 336 13.16 7.56 17.45
C PHE A 336 11.80 7.99 16.91
N CYS A 337 11.05 7.09 16.27
CA CYS A 337 9.72 7.39 15.74
C CYS A 337 8.70 7.72 16.84
N SER A 338 8.81 7.08 18.00
CA SER A 338 7.93 7.32 19.14
C SER A 338 8.18 8.69 19.77
N VAL A 339 9.47 9.04 20.00
CA VAL A 339 9.88 10.34 20.55
C VAL A 339 9.57 11.48 19.57
N SER A 340 9.79 11.26 18.27
CA SER A 340 9.54 12.25 17.23
C SER A 340 8.05 12.43 16.88
N GLY A 341 7.15 11.69 17.54
CA GLY A 341 5.70 11.76 17.29
C GLY A 341 5.26 11.22 15.93
N ILE A 342 6.12 10.46 15.24
CA ILE A 342 5.82 9.78 13.97
C ILE A 342 4.84 8.63 14.22
N ILE A 343 5.01 7.92 15.34
CA ILE A 343 4.15 6.83 15.81
C ILE A 343 3.60 7.18 17.18
N ASN A 344 2.28 7.03 17.38
CA ASN A 344 1.64 7.24 18.68
C ASN A 344 0.98 5.95 19.18
N LEU A 345 1.63 5.28 20.13
CA LEU A 345 1.19 4.00 20.70
C LEU A 345 -0.14 4.10 21.42
N LYS A 346 -0.41 5.21 22.12
CA LYS A 346 -1.68 5.39 22.83
C LYS A 346 -2.84 5.34 21.83
N LYS A 347 -2.65 5.97 20.67
CA LYS A 347 -3.64 6.00 19.59
C LYS A 347 -3.76 4.67 18.85
N ILE A 348 -2.65 3.97 18.61
CA ILE A 348 -2.69 2.60 18.05
C ILE A 348 -3.42 1.65 19.01
N ARG A 349 -3.10 1.72 20.31
CA ARG A 349 -3.74 0.91 21.35
C ARG A 349 -5.22 1.24 21.51
N SER A 350 -5.58 2.53 21.55
CA SER A 350 -7.00 2.94 21.62
C SER A 350 -7.77 2.43 20.42
N ARG A 351 -7.16 2.48 19.23
CA ARG A 351 -7.76 1.95 18.01
C ARG A 351 -7.94 0.43 18.05
N LEU A 352 -6.95 -0.32 18.54
CA LEU A 352 -7.10 -1.78 18.72
C LEU A 352 -8.22 -2.14 19.70
N SER A 353 -8.40 -1.37 20.78
CA SER A 353 -9.53 -1.57 21.69
C SER A 353 -10.87 -1.15 21.09
N GLU A 354 -10.91 -0.03 20.35
CA GLU A 354 -12.11 0.46 19.67
C GLU A 354 -12.58 -0.51 18.59
N ASP A 355 -11.68 -1.06 17.76
CA ASP A 355 -12.01 -2.03 16.71
C ASP A 355 -12.63 -3.31 17.31
N HIS A 356 -12.15 -3.76 18.49
CA HIS A 356 -12.72 -4.93 19.16
C HIS A 356 -14.13 -4.63 19.70
N LEU A 357 -14.31 -3.47 20.34
CA LEU A 357 -15.60 -3.01 20.85
C LEU A 357 -16.61 -2.79 19.71
N GLU A 358 -16.19 -2.18 18.60
CA GLU A 358 -17.01 -1.95 17.42
C GLU A 358 -17.45 -3.28 16.78
N LYS A 359 -16.55 -4.26 16.70
CA LYS A 359 -16.88 -5.61 16.21
C LYS A 359 -17.85 -6.33 17.15
N GLN A 360 -17.68 -6.21 18.46
CA GLN A 360 -18.64 -6.75 19.43
C GLN A 360 -20.01 -6.09 19.30
N ARG A 361 -20.08 -4.76 19.21
CA ARG A 361 -21.32 -4.00 19.00
C ARG A 361 -22.03 -4.41 17.70
N SER A 362 -21.30 -4.54 16.58
CA SER A 362 -21.85 -5.00 15.30
C SER A 362 -22.42 -6.42 15.40
N ASN A 363 -21.71 -7.33 16.06
CA ASN A 363 -22.18 -8.71 16.27
C ASN A 363 -23.43 -8.78 17.16
N SER A 364 -23.47 -8.02 18.26
CA SER A 364 -24.64 -7.94 19.13
C SER A 364 -25.85 -7.38 18.39
N ALA A 365 -25.67 -6.30 17.61
CA ALA A 365 -26.73 -5.75 16.77
C ALA A 365 -27.22 -6.75 15.71
N ALA A 366 -26.30 -7.52 15.10
CA ALA A 366 -26.66 -8.56 14.14
C ALA A 366 -27.54 -9.65 14.77
N ILE A 367 -27.23 -10.09 15.99
CA ILE A 367 -28.04 -11.07 16.73
C ILE A 367 -29.44 -10.53 17.01
N GLU A 368 -29.58 -9.26 17.43
CA GLU A 368 -30.89 -8.66 17.66
C GLU A 368 -31.71 -8.52 16.38
N VAL A 369 -31.06 -8.19 15.25
CA VAL A 369 -31.73 -8.17 13.94
C VAL A 369 -32.23 -9.56 13.55
N GLU A 370 -31.43 -10.61 13.71
CA GLU A 370 -31.85 -12.00 13.45
C GLU A 370 -33.03 -12.41 14.33
N ARG A 371 -32.96 -12.05 15.62
CA ARG A 371 -34.02 -12.30 16.58
C ARG A 371 -35.31 -11.60 16.15
N ALA A 372 -35.23 -10.33 15.78
CA ALA A 372 -36.37 -9.54 15.32
C ALA A 372 -37.02 -10.14 14.06
N VAL A 373 -36.19 -10.47 13.07
CA VAL A 373 -36.64 -11.13 11.83
C VAL A 373 -37.36 -12.45 12.12
N SER A 374 -36.86 -13.26 13.06
CA SER A 374 -37.50 -14.53 13.43
C SER A 374 -38.85 -14.37 14.15
N LEU A 375 -39.01 -13.27 14.89
CA LEU A 375 -40.20 -12.97 15.67
C LEU A 375 -41.28 -12.23 14.87
N PHE A 376 -40.91 -11.47 13.82
CA PHE A 376 -41.88 -10.83 12.92
C PHE A 376 -42.89 -11.82 12.32
N ALA A 377 -42.49 -13.09 12.13
CA ALA A 377 -43.40 -14.14 11.66
C ALA A 377 -44.56 -14.45 12.63
N LYS A 378 -44.37 -14.15 13.91
CA LYS A 378 -45.34 -14.39 14.99
C LYS A 378 -46.17 -13.15 15.35
N CYS A 379 -45.89 -12.01 14.75
CA CYS A 379 -46.67 -10.78 14.98
C CYS A 379 -47.93 -10.80 14.12
N ASP A 380 -49.07 -10.55 14.76
CA ASP A 380 -50.38 -10.50 14.09
C ASP A 380 -50.89 -9.05 13.97
N THR A 381 -50.31 -8.13 14.75
CA THR A 381 -50.67 -6.70 14.71
C THR A 381 -49.51 -5.80 14.27
N THR A 382 -49.88 -4.61 13.80
CA THR A 382 -48.91 -3.57 13.40
C THR A 382 -48.16 -3.00 14.61
N ASP A 383 -48.81 -2.93 15.77
CA ASP A 383 -48.23 -2.41 17.01
C ASP A 383 -47.18 -3.37 17.60
N GLU A 384 -47.43 -4.69 17.58
CA GLU A 384 -46.45 -5.70 18.00
C GLU A 384 -45.18 -5.67 17.13
N LEU A 385 -45.38 -5.61 15.81
CA LEU A 385 -44.30 -5.55 14.85
C LEU A 385 -43.52 -4.23 14.96
N TRP A 386 -44.20 -3.11 15.23
CA TRP A 386 -43.54 -1.83 15.50
C TRP A 386 -42.75 -1.86 16.81
N GLY A 387 -43.32 -2.40 17.90
CA GLY A 387 -42.63 -2.52 19.18
C GLY A 387 -41.29 -3.27 19.05
N LEU A 388 -41.32 -4.42 18.37
CA LEU A 388 -40.10 -5.21 18.13
C LEU A 388 -39.10 -4.50 17.22
N LEU A 389 -39.59 -3.75 16.22
CA LEU A 389 -38.74 -2.94 15.36
C LEU A 389 -38.03 -1.85 16.19
N THR A 390 -38.72 -1.18 17.11
CA THR A 390 -38.12 -0.13 17.95
C THR A 390 -37.05 -0.66 18.92
N GLU A 391 -37.22 -1.86 19.47
CA GLU A 391 -36.17 -2.53 20.26
C GLU A 391 -34.93 -2.80 19.41
N THR A 392 -35.15 -3.27 18.17
CA THR A 392 -34.07 -3.53 17.22
C THR A 392 -33.35 -2.24 16.80
N MET A 393 -34.09 -1.14 16.59
CA MET A 393 -33.51 0.17 16.27
C MET A 393 -32.65 0.70 17.43
N SER A 394 -33.08 0.47 18.67
CA SER A 394 -32.27 0.80 19.84
C SER A 394 -30.99 -0.04 19.91
N ALA A 395 -31.06 -1.34 19.56
CA ALA A 395 -29.88 -2.21 19.51
C ALA A 395 -28.90 -1.85 18.37
N LEU A 396 -29.44 -1.25 17.29
CA LEU A 396 -28.66 -0.67 16.20
C LEU A 396 -28.12 0.72 16.52
N GLU A 397 -28.39 1.26 17.71
CA GLU A 397 -27.92 2.58 18.15
C GLU A 397 -28.44 3.73 17.27
N LEU A 398 -29.65 3.56 16.72
CA LEU A 398 -30.36 4.59 15.99
C LEU A 398 -31.09 5.49 16.98
N ASP A 399 -31.18 6.77 16.66
CA ASP A 399 -31.78 7.78 17.55
C ASP A 399 -33.24 8.07 17.20
N HIS A 400 -33.65 7.79 15.96
CA HIS A 400 -34.97 8.12 15.49
C HIS A 400 -35.40 7.22 14.33
N ALA A 401 -36.66 6.79 14.34
CA ALA A 401 -37.26 6.00 13.28
C ALA A 401 -38.70 6.46 12.98
N ILE A 402 -39.02 6.57 11.69
CA ILE A 402 -40.37 6.87 11.19
C ILE A 402 -40.76 5.78 10.20
N LEU A 403 -41.89 5.12 10.46
CA LEU A 403 -42.56 4.29 9.48
C LEU A 403 -43.76 5.04 8.91
N LYS A 404 -43.62 5.48 7.65
CA LYS A 404 -44.70 6.12 6.92
C LYS A 404 -45.45 5.13 6.06
N PHE A 405 -46.76 5.10 6.16
CA PHE A 405 -47.60 4.25 5.32
C PHE A 405 -48.01 4.97 4.03
N ASP A 406 -48.25 4.20 2.98
CA ASP A 406 -48.89 4.73 1.77
C ASP A 406 -50.36 5.09 2.05
N GLU A 407 -50.88 6.14 1.42
CA GLU A 407 -52.27 6.61 1.63
C GLU A 407 -53.31 5.51 1.40
N LYS A 408 -52.99 4.52 0.56
CA LYS A 408 -53.85 3.37 0.25
C LYS A 408 -53.98 2.37 1.41
N CYS A 409 -53.07 2.41 2.39
CA CYS A 409 -53.02 1.46 3.50
C CYS A 409 -53.91 1.84 4.70
N LYS A 410 -54.47 3.07 4.74
CA LYS A 410 -55.34 3.57 5.84
C LYS A 410 -54.77 3.33 7.25
N CYS A 411 -53.46 3.47 7.41
CA CYS A 411 -52.77 3.34 8.70
C CYS A 411 -52.15 4.68 9.09
N SER A 412 -52.05 4.95 10.40
CA SER A 412 -51.35 6.13 10.90
C SER A 412 -49.84 5.91 10.87
N ASP A 413 -49.08 6.96 10.57
CA ASP A 413 -47.62 6.92 10.61
C ASP A 413 -47.14 6.63 12.04
N LEU A 414 -46.09 5.81 12.16
CA LEU A 414 -45.52 5.43 13.44
C LEU A 414 -44.16 6.12 13.64
N PHE A 415 -43.97 6.65 14.85
CA PHE A 415 -42.79 7.44 15.22
C PHE A 415 -42.13 6.82 16.44
N TRP A 416 -40.81 6.79 16.43
CA TRP A 416 -40.00 6.35 17.55
C TRP A 416 -38.81 7.28 17.75
N PHE A 417 -38.60 7.65 19.01
CA PHE A 417 -37.50 8.48 19.46
C PHE A 417 -36.69 7.68 20.47
N GLY A 418 -35.41 7.49 20.18
CA GLY A 418 -34.44 6.87 21.07
C GLY A 418 -34.24 7.70 22.34
N LYS A 419 -33.71 7.06 23.38
CA LYS A 419 -33.43 7.74 24.65
C LYS A 419 -32.38 8.83 24.46
N GLY A 420 -32.77 10.09 24.70
CA GLY A 420 -31.86 11.26 24.62
C GLY A 420 -31.98 12.08 23.33
N TYR A 421 -32.89 11.74 22.42
CA TYR A 421 -33.16 12.54 21.23
C TYR A 421 -33.87 13.86 21.59
N ASN A 422 -33.34 14.99 21.12
CA ASN A 422 -33.91 16.32 21.33
C ASN A 422 -34.16 17.00 19.98
N GLU A 423 -35.43 17.30 19.66
CA GLU A 423 -35.86 17.82 18.36
C GLU A 423 -35.28 19.21 18.01
N MET A 424 -34.82 19.98 19.01
CA MET A 424 -34.40 21.39 18.83
C MET A 424 -32.93 21.59 18.45
N ASP A 425 -32.17 20.52 18.25
CA ASP A 425 -30.71 20.55 18.25
C ASP A 425 -30.18 20.52 16.80
N PRO A 426 -29.41 21.53 16.33
CA PRO A 426 -29.15 21.76 14.91
C PRO A 426 -28.49 20.57 14.20
N ILE A 427 -28.96 20.32 12.98
CA ILE A 427 -28.65 19.17 12.12
C ILE A 427 -27.30 19.41 11.42
N GLN A 428 -26.19 19.05 12.06
CA GLN A 428 -24.93 18.82 11.37
C GLN A 428 -24.47 17.40 11.68
N ASP A 429 -24.16 16.65 10.62
CA ASP A 429 -23.70 15.25 10.62
C ASP A 429 -24.73 14.19 11.08
N GLU A 430 -25.92 14.16 10.48
CA GLU A 430 -26.87 13.04 10.60
C GLU A 430 -26.55 11.93 9.60
N PHE A 431 -26.37 10.71 10.09
CA PHE A 431 -26.53 9.51 9.28
C PHE A 431 -28.03 9.26 9.08
N ASN A 432 -28.48 9.17 7.82
CA ASN A 432 -29.89 8.98 7.48
C ASN A 432 -30.05 7.91 6.40
N ILE A 433 -30.89 6.91 6.68
CA ILE A 433 -31.30 5.90 5.71
C ILE A 433 -32.81 6.01 5.50
N THR A 434 -33.23 6.09 4.25
CA THR A 434 -34.64 5.94 3.85
C THR A 434 -34.78 4.70 2.99
N MET A 435 -35.61 3.76 3.44
CA MET A 435 -35.91 2.52 2.72
C MET A 435 -37.37 2.50 2.31
N LYS A 436 -37.63 2.29 1.02
CA LYS A 436 -38.98 2.04 0.53
C LYS A 436 -39.40 0.62 0.91
N LEU A 437 -40.63 0.48 1.36
CA LEU A 437 -41.26 -0.80 1.66
C LEU A 437 -42.21 -1.14 0.51
N TYR A 438 -41.95 -2.23 -0.21
CA TYR A 438 -42.76 -2.64 -1.35
C TYR A 438 -42.75 -4.16 -1.51
N ARG A 439 -43.81 -4.70 -2.10
CA ARG A 439 -43.92 -6.12 -2.44
C ARG A 439 -44.77 -6.29 -3.70
N ASN A 440 -44.31 -7.05 -4.68
CA ASN A 440 -44.99 -7.29 -5.97
C ASN A 440 -45.54 -5.99 -6.60
N GLU A 441 -44.68 -4.98 -6.77
CA GLU A 441 -44.98 -3.64 -7.31
C GLU A 441 -45.89 -2.73 -6.47
N MET A 442 -46.45 -3.21 -5.36
CA MET A 442 -47.23 -2.40 -4.44
C MET A 442 -46.31 -1.72 -3.41
N VAL A 443 -46.33 -0.39 -3.36
CA VAL A 443 -45.65 0.40 -2.34
C VAL A 443 -46.51 0.39 -1.07
N ILE A 444 -45.93 -0.10 0.02
CA ILE A 444 -46.58 -0.22 1.34
C ILE A 444 -46.28 1.03 2.18
N GLY A 445 -45.11 1.63 1.97
CA GLY A 445 -44.65 2.77 2.75
C GLY A 445 -43.16 3.03 2.64
N LYS A 446 -42.60 3.73 3.62
CA LYS A 446 -41.16 3.93 3.77
C LYS A 446 -40.75 3.96 5.24
N LEU A 447 -39.62 3.35 5.54
CA LEU A 447 -38.96 3.40 6.83
C LEU A 447 -37.79 4.39 6.74
N ILE A 448 -37.80 5.41 7.60
CA ILE A 448 -36.76 6.45 7.69
C ILE A 448 -36.09 6.26 9.04
N VAL A 449 -34.78 6.08 9.07
CA VAL A 449 -34.01 5.97 10.33
C VAL A 449 -32.86 6.98 10.34
N ARG A 450 -32.56 7.50 11.53
CA ARG A 450 -31.52 8.50 11.74
C ARG A 450 -30.64 8.19 12.95
N GLN A 451 -29.40 8.65 12.86
CA GLN A 451 -28.41 8.57 13.93
C GLN A 451 -27.58 9.86 13.98
N LYS A 452 -27.28 10.35 15.18
CA LYS A 452 -26.61 11.61 15.47
C LYS A 452 -25.30 11.39 16.22
N GLY A 453 -24.25 12.08 15.78
CA GLY A 453 -23.00 12.26 16.54
C GLY A 453 -22.09 11.02 16.69
N HIS A 454 -22.50 9.86 16.18
CA HIS A 454 -21.71 8.63 16.22
C HIS A 454 -21.52 8.06 14.81
N GLN A 455 -20.37 7.40 14.58
CA GLN A 455 -20.19 6.62 13.37
C GLN A 455 -21.16 5.44 13.38
N PRO A 456 -21.89 5.19 12.28
CA PRO A 456 -22.78 4.05 12.16
C PRO A 456 -21.99 2.75 12.25
N LEU A 457 -22.64 1.70 12.75
CA LEU A 457 -22.05 0.36 12.81
C LEU A 457 -21.52 -0.06 11.43
N ARG A 458 -20.39 -0.76 11.44
CA ARG A 458 -19.69 -1.21 10.22
C ARG A 458 -20.60 -1.91 9.20
N ASP A 459 -21.53 -2.73 9.68
CA ASP A 459 -22.44 -3.53 8.84
C ASP A 459 -23.87 -2.96 8.79
N MET A 460 -24.06 -1.70 9.19
CA MET A 460 -25.37 -1.05 9.34
C MET A 460 -26.26 -1.21 8.10
N TYR A 461 -25.76 -0.91 6.90
CA TYR A 461 -26.54 -1.03 5.66
C TYR A 461 -27.01 -2.46 5.38
N PHE A 462 -26.16 -3.46 5.66
CA PHE A 462 -26.48 -4.87 5.47
C PHE A 462 -27.58 -5.32 6.46
N LEU A 463 -27.41 -4.97 7.74
CA LEU A 463 -28.38 -5.26 8.79
C LEU A 463 -29.74 -4.60 8.52
N MET A 464 -29.75 -3.33 8.13
CA MET A 464 -30.98 -2.60 7.77
C MET A 464 -31.66 -3.19 6.53
N SER A 465 -30.90 -3.63 5.52
CA SER A 465 -31.48 -4.29 4.33
C SER A 465 -32.18 -5.59 4.71
N LYS A 466 -31.55 -6.41 5.56
CA LYS A 466 -32.14 -7.67 6.03
C LYS A 466 -33.43 -7.44 6.83
N LEU A 467 -33.40 -6.45 7.73
CA LEU A 467 -34.56 -6.04 8.53
C LEU A 467 -35.70 -5.52 7.65
N ARG A 468 -35.40 -4.72 6.62
CA ARG A 468 -36.38 -4.22 5.65
C ARG A 468 -37.09 -5.35 4.92
N ASP A 469 -36.37 -6.36 4.43
CA ASP A 469 -36.96 -7.43 3.62
C ASP A 469 -37.94 -8.29 4.46
N ALA A 470 -37.59 -8.55 5.72
CA ALA A 470 -38.49 -9.20 6.67
C ALA A 470 -39.70 -8.31 7.00
N LEU A 471 -39.48 -7.03 7.27
CA LEU A 471 -40.54 -6.05 7.55
C LEU A 471 -41.54 -5.97 6.40
N CYS A 472 -41.09 -5.83 5.15
CA CYS A 472 -41.94 -5.83 3.95
C CYS A 472 -42.80 -7.11 3.87
N THR A 473 -42.21 -8.25 4.21
CA THR A 473 -42.88 -9.55 4.11
C THR A 473 -44.04 -9.65 5.08
N HIS A 474 -43.81 -9.30 6.35
CA HIS A 474 -44.78 -9.48 7.42
C HIS A 474 -45.80 -8.33 7.51
N LEU A 475 -45.37 -7.09 7.26
CA LEU A 475 -46.26 -5.94 7.22
C LEU A 475 -47.32 -6.10 6.12
N TYR A 476 -46.95 -6.62 4.95
CA TYR A 476 -47.90 -6.93 3.87
C TYR A 476 -48.93 -7.99 4.29
N ARG A 477 -48.52 -9.03 5.03
CA ARG A 477 -49.42 -10.07 5.53
C ARG A 477 -50.50 -9.45 6.44
N ILE A 478 -50.06 -8.70 7.45
CA ILE A 478 -50.93 -8.07 8.46
C ILE A 478 -51.91 -7.10 7.78
N LEU A 479 -51.43 -6.26 6.85
CA LEU A 479 -52.28 -5.31 6.14
C LEU A 479 -53.32 -6.00 5.24
N LYS A 480 -52.95 -7.13 4.60
CA LYS A 480 -53.86 -7.92 3.76
C LYS A 480 -54.93 -8.64 4.58
N GLU A 481 -54.58 -9.12 5.79
CA GLU A 481 -55.54 -9.73 6.72
C GLU A 481 -56.53 -8.69 7.25
N LYS A 482 -56.06 -7.48 7.62
CA LYS A 482 -56.90 -6.35 8.00
C LYS A 482 -57.90 -5.94 6.91
N GLN A 483 -57.53 -6.05 5.63
CA GLN A 483 -58.43 -5.78 4.50
C GLN A 483 -59.47 -6.90 4.26
N LYS A 484 -59.25 -8.12 4.77
CA LYS A 484 -60.22 -9.22 4.71
C LYS A 484 -61.22 -9.20 5.88
N GLU A 485 -60.84 -8.64 7.03
CA GLU A 485 -61.68 -8.51 8.23
C GLU A 485 -62.65 -7.32 8.23
N ASP A 486 -62.71 -6.53 7.15
CA ASP A 486 -63.69 -5.46 6.96
C ASP A 486 -64.68 -5.81 5.82
N PRO A 487 -65.67 -6.73 6.00
CA PRO A 487 -66.61 -7.10 4.94
C PRO A 487 -67.74 -6.08 4.75
N LEU A 488 -67.83 -5.02 5.56
CA LEU A 488 -69.03 -4.18 5.62
C LEU A 488 -69.07 -2.97 4.67
N LYS A 489 -68.20 -2.94 3.66
CA LYS A 489 -68.28 -1.94 2.56
C LYS A 489 -68.04 -2.53 1.17
N GLN A 490 -68.58 -3.72 0.91
CA GLN A 490 -68.78 -4.22 -0.47
C GLN A 490 -70.27 -4.34 -0.82
N THR A 491 -71.00 -3.24 -0.74
CA THR A 491 -72.19 -3.00 -1.57
C THR A 491 -72.20 -1.52 -1.93
N GLY A 492 -71.85 -1.24 -3.17
CA GLY A 492 -72.09 0.05 -3.82
C GLY A 492 -73.55 0.23 -4.18
#